data_AF-A0A087FZQ9-F1
#
_entry.id   AF-A0A087FZQ9-F1
#
_cell.length_a   1.000
_cell.length_b   1.000
_cell.length_c   1.000
_cell.angle_alpha   90.00
_cell.angle_beta   90.00
_cell.angle_gamma   90.00
#
_symmetry.space_group_name_H-M   'P 1'
#
loop_
_entity.id
_entity.type
_entity.pdbx_description
1 polymer ?
#
loop_
_entity_poly.entity_id
_entity_poly.type
_entity_poly.pdbx_seq_one_letter_code
_entity_poly.pdbx_strand_id
1 'polypeptide(L)' 'MSVNGLCNYTICVSNSLSGPLSPDLTECKQLQLLILAANNFSGEIPGEIWPELKNLAQLDLSSNEFTGTII' A
#
# COMPACT_ATOMS: atom_id res chain seq x y z
N MET A 1 7.37 2.43 -8.42
CA MET A 1 6.80 3.80 -8.56
C MET A 1 6.79 4.40 -7.16
N SER A 2 7.47 5.53 -6.95
CA SER A 2 7.56 6.13 -5.62
C SER A 2 6.24 6.84 -5.30
N VAL A 3 5.52 6.34 -4.28
CA VAL A 3 4.21 6.87 -3.83
C VAL A 3 4.33 8.12 -2.94
N ASN A 4 5.53 8.72 -2.86
CA ASN A 4 5.90 9.82 -1.96
C ASN A 4 5.11 11.14 -2.14
N GLY A 5 4.27 11.27 -3.17
CA GLY A 5 3.57 12.53 -3.47
C GLY A 5 2.25 12.75 -2.73
N LEU A 6 1.70 11.74 -2.03
CA LEU A 6 0.30 11.74 -1.57
C LEU A 6 0.12 11.26 -0.12
N CYS A 7 1.07 11.52 0.78
CA CYS A 7 1.12 11.02 2.16
C CYS A 7 -0.10 11.32 3.09
N ASN A 8 -1.17 11.94 2.58
CA ASN A 8 -2.45 12.11 3.26
C ASN A 8 -3.55 11.17 2.73
N TYR A 9 -3.56 10.88 1.43
CA TYR A 9 -4.57 10.06 0.74
C TYR A 9 -3.95 9.34 -0.47
N THR A 10 -3.64 8.05 -0.36
CA THR A 10 -3.14 7.28 -1.51
C THR A 10 -4.30 6.50 -2.12
N ILE A 11 -4.78 6.96 -3.29
CA ILE A 11 -5.79 6.29 -4.10
C ILE A 11 -5.19 6.03 -5.48
N CYS A 12 -4.94 4.77 -5.82
CA CYS A 12 -4.51 4.34 -7.15
C CYS A 12 -5.28 3.09 -7.54
N VAL A 13 -6.35 3.28 -8.31
CA VAL A 13 -7.22 2.18 -8.78
C VAL A 13 -7.00 1.98 -10.28
N SER A 14 -6.85 0.73 -10.72
CA SER A 14 -6.86 0.36 -12.15
C SER A 14 -5.77 1.02 -13.01
N ASN A 15 -4.54 1.11 -12.50
CA ASN A 15 -3.42 1.72 -13.22
C ASN A 15 -2.38 0.72 -13.73
N SER A 16 -2.70 -0.59 -13.73
CA SER A 16 -1.76 -1.67 -14.08
C SER A 16 -0.42 -1.57 -13.32
N LEU A 17 -0.45 -1.01 -12.09
CA LEU A 17 0.74 -0.88 -11.27
C LEU A 17 1.20 -2.27 -10.84
N SER A 18 2.51 -2.51 -10.85
CA SER A 18 3.07 -3.83 -10.58
C SER A 18 4.35 -3.78 -9.75
N GLY A 19 4.78 -4.96 -9.28
CA GLY A 19 5.90 -5.13 -8.37
C GLY A 19 5.47 -5.23 -6.89
N PRO A 20 6.43 -5.33 -5.96
CA PRO A 20 6.13 -5.39 -4.53
C PRO A 20 5.76 -4.03 -3.97
N LEU A 21 5.04 -4.04 -2.83
CA LEU A 21 4.87 -2.84 -2.00
C LEU A 21 6.23 -2.40 -1.47
N SER A 22 6.60 -1.14 -1.70
CA SER A 22 7.87 -0.59 -1.25
C SER A 22 7.83 -0.28 0.27
N PRO A 23 8.92 -0.54 1.02
CA PRO A 23 9.11 -0.08 2.39
C PRO A 23 8.97 1.44 2.55
N ASP A 24 9.08 2.20 1.47
CA ASP A 24 8.93 3.66 1.49
C ASP A 24 7.57 4.12 2.05
N LEU A 25 6.56 3.23 2.10
CA LEU A 25 5.29 3.50 2.79
C LEU A 25 5.45 3.79 4.29
N THR A 26 6.57 3.38 4.90
CA THR A 26 6.91 3.70 6.31
C THR A 26 7.04 5.21 6.57
N GLU A 27 7.38 6.00 5.54
CA GLU A 27 7.47 7.46 5.63
C GLU A 27 6.07 8.14 5.61
N CYS A 28 5.02 7.41 5.22
CA CYS A 28 3.66 7.92 5.08
C CYS A 28 2.89 7.89 6.42
N LYS A 29 3.44 8.48 7.48
CA LYS A 29 2.89 8.40 8.85
C LYS A 29 1.51 9.05 9.03
N GLN A 30 1.14 9.95 8.13
CA GLN A 30 -0.16 10.64 8.13
C GLN A 30 -1.21 9.98 7.23
N LEU A 31 -0.87 8.84 6.61
CA LEU A 31 -1.75 8.17 5.66
C LEU A 31 -3.03 7.70 6.35
N GLN A 32 -4.18 8.16 5.85
CA GLN A 32 -5.49 7.75 6.35
C GLN A 32 -6.17 6.74 5.43
N LEU A 33 -5.87 6.79 4.14
CA LEU A 33 -6.52 6.00 3.12
C LEU A 33 -5.47 5.40 2.19
N LEU A 34 -5.44 4.07 2.08
CA LEU A 34 -4.59 3.33 1.14
C LEU A 34 -5.47 2.40 0.29
N ILE A 35 -5.79 2.85 -0.93
CA ILE A 35 -6.58 2.08 -1.89
C ILE A 35 -5.70 1.79 -3.10
N LEU A 36 -5.26 0.54 -3.22
CA LEU A 36 -4.46 0.02 -4.33
C LEU A 36 -5.20 -1.10 -5.08
N ALA A 37 -6.51 -1.18 -4.91
CA ALA A 37 -7.32 -2.23 -5.49
C ALA A 37 -7.23 -2.28 -7.03
N ALA A 38 -7.37 -3.49 -7.59
CA ALA A 38 -7.36 -3.73 -9.04
C ALA A 38 -6.06 -3.26 -9.72
N ASN A 39 -4.92 -3.70 -9.21
CA ASN A 39 -3.60 -3.55 -9.83
C ASN A 39 -2.92 -4.93 -9.94
N ASN A 40 -1.65 -4.96 -10.33
CA ASN A 40 -0.83 -6.15 -10.48
C ASN A 40 0.32 -6.18 -9.46
N PHE A 41 0.11 -5.63 -8.26
CA PHE A 41 1.10 -5.72 -7.19
C PHE A 41 1.25 -7.18 -6.74
N SER A 42 2.47 -7.61 -6.46
CA SER A 42 2.78 -9.01 -6.16
C SER A 42 3.88 -9.16 -5.11
N GLY A 43 4.00 -10.36 -4.54
CA GLY A 43 4.92 -10.64 -3.44
C GLY A 43 4.34 -10.34 -2.06
N GLU A 44 5.17 -10.44 -1.04
CA GLU A 44 4.75 -10.23 0.35
C GLU A 44 4.61 -8.74 0.69
N ILE A 45 3.66 -8.43 1.57
CA ILE A 45 3.51 -7.08 2.10
C ILE A 45 4.54 -6.90 3.22
N PRO A 46 5.46 -5.91 3.14
CA PRO A 46 6.50 -5.76 4.16
C PRO A 46 5.88 -5.48 5.53
N GLY A 47 6.10 -6.36 6.50
CA GLY A 47 5.50 -6.25 7.84
C GLY A 47 5.87 -4.96 8.58
N GLU A 48 6.98 -4.33 8.19
CA GLU A 48 7.47 -3.06 8.73
C GLU A 48 6.60 -1.84 8.39
N ILE A 49 5.72 -1.92 7.38
CA ILE A 49 4.82 -0.80 7.06
C ILE A 49 3.68 -0.67 8.09
N TRP A 50 3.20 -1.78 8.66
CA TRP A 50 2.01 -1.78 9.51
C TRP A 50 2.18 -0.96 10.80
N PRO A 51 3.31 -1.05 11.53
CA PRO A 51 3.53 -0.23 12.73
C PRO A 51 3.60 1.27 12.46
N GLU A 52 3.96 1.69 11.24
CA GLU A 52 4.12 3.10 10.87
C GLU A 52 2.82 3.74 10.36
N LEU A 53 1.92 2.96 9.78
CA LEU A 53 0.61 3.41 9.27
C LEU A 53 -0.45 3.58 10.38
N LYS A 54 -0.08 4.26 11.47
CA LYS A 54 -0.89 4.41 12.70
C LYS A 54 -2.21 5.18 12.49
N ASN A 55 -2.27 6.01 11.46
CA ASN A 55 -3.44 6.83 11.14
C ASN A 55 -4.33 6.21 10.04
N LEU A 56 -3.99 5.00 9.57
CA LEU A 56 -4.70 4.36 8.48
C LEU A 56 -6.11 3.95 8.93
N ALA A 57 -7.10 4.60 8.34
CA ALA A 57 -8.51 4.34 8.61
C ALA A 57 -9.11 3.34 7.62
N GLN A 58 -8.57 3.27 6.39
CA GLN A 58 -9.10 2.39 5.36
C GLN A 58 -7.98 1.86 4.46
N LEU A 59 -8.01 0.54 4.26
CA LEU A 59 -7.08 -0.23 3.45
C LEU A 59 -7.87 -1.08 2.45
N ASP A 60 -7.55 -0.95 1.17
CA ASP A 60 -8.04 -1.86 0.13
C ASP A 60 -6.90 -2.25 -0.80
N LEU A 61 -6.47 -3.50 -0.67
CA LEU A 61 -5.45 -4.14 -1.49
C LEU A 61 -6.05 -5.23 -2.40
N SER A 62 -7.38 -5.30 -2.49
CA SER A 62 -8.08 -6.36 -3.21
C SER A 62 -7.76 -6.38 -4.70
N SER A 63 -7.96 -7.52 -5.35
CA SER A 63 -7.70 -7.66 -6.79
C SER A 63 -6.25 -7.27 -7.17
N ASN A 64 -5.30 -7.81 -6.41
CA ASN A 64 -3.85 -7.82 -6.67
C ASN A 64 -3.33 -9.26 -6.54
N GLU A 65 -2.04 -9.46 -6.75
CA GLU A 65 -1.34 -10.75 -6.69
C GLU A 65 -0.45 -10.86 -5.43
N PHE A 66 -0.82 -10.18 -4.34
CA PHE A 66 -0.10 -10.27 -3.07
C PHE A 66 -0.10 -11.70 -2.51
N THR A 67 1.02 -12.08 -1.90
CA THR A 67 1.23 -13.39 -1.27
C THR A 67 1.63 -13.21 0.20
N GLY A 68 1.65 -14.30 0.98
CA GLY A 68 2.04 -14.27 2.39
C GLY A 68 0.89 -13.93 3.34
N THR A 69 1.22 -13.79 4.63
CA THR A 69 0.23 -13.57 5.69
C THR A 69 0.22 -12.11 6.10
N ILE A 70 -0.96 -11.52 6.22
CA ILE A 70 -1.13 -10.25 6.93
C ILE A 70 -1.04 -10.59 8.42
N ILE A 71 0.08 -10.25 9.05
CA ILE A 71 0.38 -10.51 10.47
C ILE A 71 0.30 -9.24 11.29
#